data_AF-A0A538DX88-F1
#
_entry.id   AF-A0A538DX88-F1
#
_cell.length_a   1.000
_cell.length_b   1.000
_cell.length_c   1.000
_cell.angle_alpha   90.00
_cell.angle_beta   90.00
_cell.angle_gamma   90.00
#
_symmetry.space_group_name_H-M   'P 1'
#
loop_
_entity.id
_entity.type
_entity.pdbx_description
1 polymer ?
#
loop_
_entity_poly.entity_id
_entity_poly.type
_entity_poly.pdbx_seq_one_letter_code
_entity_poly.pdbx_strand_id
1 'polypeptide(L)'
;EIPEKLKHKLALYCDVDREAVVSAPDAPSIYDIPKVLHREGLDAYVVRRLGLSFRDVDWSAWDDLLERVHHPSDAVTVAIVGKYVDLPDAYLSVSEAVRAAGFAHRARVQLRWVPSDECVSPTGAAHALAGVDGVVIPGGFGVRGIEGKIGAARYAREHGVPILGLCLGLQCMTIEVARHLAGLEGANSREFDEGAAHPVIATMADQADIVAGRGDLGGTMRLGAYPATLVAGSIVADAYGQPEVSERHRHRYEVNNAYRDALTKAGLRISGTSPDGRLVEFVELDRELHPFFVATQAHPELKSRPTRPHPLFAAFVGAALAYADADRLPVELTEVSR
;
A
#
# COMPACT_ATOMS: atom_id res chain seq x y z
N GLU A 1 -9.36 -31.18 13.27
CA GLU A 1 -9.60 -31.23 14.73
C GLU A 1 -8.81 -32.39 15.33
N ILE A 2 -8.16 -32.19 16.48
CA ILE A 2 -7.40 -33.26 17.16
C ILE A 2 -8.36 -34.05 18.07
N PRO A 3 -8.47 -35.38 17.93
CA PRO A 3 -9.36 -36.17 18.79
C PRO A 3 -9.00 -36.06 20.27
N GLU A 4 -10.00 -36.03 21.16
CA GLU A 4 -9.79 -35.89 22.62
C GLU A 4 -8.86 -36.95 23.22
N LYS A 5 -8.91 -38.18 22.71
CA LYS A 5 -7.98 -39.25 23.14
C LYS A 5 -6.52 -38.88 22.87
N LEU A 6 -6.25 -38.19 21.76
CA LEU A 6 -4.91 -37.73 21.42
C LEU A 6 -4.51 -36.52 22.27
N LYS A 7 -5.44 -35.57 22.54
CA LYS A 7 -5.19 -34.48 23.48
C LYS A 7 -4.83 -34.99 24.88
N HIS A 8 -5.54 -36.00 25.39
CA HIS A 8 -5.24 -36.64 26.67
C HIS A 8 -3.86 -37.31 26.66
N LYS A 9 -3.52 -38.01 25.57
CA LYS A 9 -2.20 -38.64 25.40
C LYS A 9 -1.08 -37.60 25.45
N LEU A 10 -1.25 -36.47 24.76
CA LEU A 10 -0.29 -35.37 24.74
C LEU A 10 -0.14 -34.71 26.11
N ALA A 11 -1.24 -34.42 26.81
CA ALA A 11 -1.21 -33.88 28.16
C ALA A 11 -0.37 -34.74 29.11
N LEU A 12 -0.57 -36.06 29.05
CA LEU A 12 0.18 -37.02 29.88
C LEU A 12 1.67 -37.10 29.52
N TYR A 13 2.01 -37.18 28.23
CA TYR A 13 3.42 -37.35 27.83
C TYR A 13 4.24 -36.07 27.87
N CYS A 14 3.60 -34.91 27.79
CA CYS A 14 4.27 -33.62 27.82
C CYS A 14 4.24 -32.96 29.21
N ASP A 15 3.57 -33.54 30.20
CA ASP A 15 3.37 -32.97 31.54
C ASP A 15 2.73 -31.56 31.48
N VAL A 16 1.64 -31.45 30.72
CA VAL A 16 0.91 -30.21 30.49
C VAL A 16 -0.55 -30.41 30.89
N ASP A 17 -1.16 -29.38 31.50
CA ASP A 17 -2.59 -29.39 31.82
C ASP A 17 -3.42 -29.73 30.58
N ARG A 18 -4.46 -30.55 30.74
CA ARG A 18 -5.32 -30.95 29.61
C ARG A 18 -5.94 -29.74 28.90
N GLU A 19 -6.33 -28.72 29.65
CA GLU A 19 -6.91 -27.47 29.13
C GLU A 19 -5.88 -26.60 28.39
N ALA A 20 -4.58 -26.87 28.51
CA ALA A 20 -3.52 -26.19 27.76
C ALA A 20 -3.15 -26.92 26.46
N VAL A 21 -3.74 -28.08 26.17
CA VAL A 21 -3.53 -28.80 24.90
C VAL A 21 -4.55 -28.31 23.87
N VAL A 22 -4.15 -27.32 23.09
CA VAL A 22 -5.01 -26.59 22.14
C VAL A 22 -4.86 -27.13 20.72
N SER A 23 -5.96 -27.52 20.09
CA SER A 23 -6.03 -27.89 18.68
C SER A 23 -6.05 -26.64 17.81
N ALA A 24 -4.96 -26.36 17.09
CA ALA A 24 -4.85 -25.27 16.13
C ALA A 24 -4.74 -25.80 14.68
N PRO A 25 -5.85 -26.23 14.06
CA PRO A 25 -5.85 -26.63 12.65
C PRO A 25 -5.60 -25.44 11.73
N ASP A 26 -5.21 -25.71 10.49
CA ASP A 26 -5.12 -24.70 9.43
C ASP A 26 -6.47 -23.97 9.29
N ALA A 27 -6.42 -22.65 9.38
CA ALA A 27 -7.58 -21.78 9.31
C ALA A 27 -7.77 -21.22 7.89
N PRO A 28 -9.01 -20.97 7.42
CA PRO A 28 -9.26 -20.43 6.08
C PRO A 28 -8.61 -19.06 5.83
N SER A 29 -8.50 -18.26 6.89
CA SER A 29 -7.75 -17.00 6.89
C SER A 29 -7.01 -16.80 8.21
N ILE A 30 -6.01 -15.91 8.21
CA ILE A 30 -5.32 -15.50 9.44
C ILE A 30 -6.27 -14.84 10.46
N TYR A 31 -7.41 -14.30 9.99
CA TYR A 31 -8.39 -13.61 10.84
C TYR A 31 -9.30 -14.57 11.60
N ASP A 32 -9.36 -15.84 11.18
CA ASP A 32 -10.12 -16.91 11.85
C ASP A 32 -9.38 -17.51 13.05
N ILE A 33 -8.05 -17.36 13.10
CA ILE A 33 -7.19 -17.93 14.15
C ILE A 33 -7.67 -17.53 15.56
N PRO A 34 -8.05 -16.27 15.86
CA PRO A 34 -8.62 -15.92 17.16
C PRO A 34 -9.86 -16.73 17.56
N LYS A 35 -10.77 -17.03 16.62
CA LYS A 35 -11.96 -17.85 16.90
C LYS A 35 -11.59 -19.32 17.13
N VAL A 36 -10.57 -19.83 16.43
CA VAL A 36 -10.03 -21.18 16.65
C VAL A 36 -9.45 -21.31 18.07
N LEU A 37 -8.59 -20.38 18.46
CA LEU A 37 -7.94 -20.39 19.79
C LEU A 37 -8.95 -20.18 20.93
N HIS A 38 -9.91 -19.28 20.74
CA HIS A 38 -10.96 -19.02 21.74
C HIS A 38 -11.90 -20.22 21.92
N ARG A 39 -12.24 -20.93 20.85
CA ARG A 39 -13.08 -22.16 20.93
C ARG A 39 -12.42 -23.26 21.76
N GLU A 40 -11.08 -23.32 21.73
CA GLU A 40 -10.29 -24.25 22.54
C GLU A 40 -10.02 -23.72 23.97
N GLY A 41 -10.49 -22.52 24.30
CA GLY A 41 -10.39 -21.94 25.65
C GLY A 41 -8.98 -21.48 26.04
N LEU A 42 -8.07 -21.30 25.08
CA LEU A 42 -6.67 -20.93 25.34
C LEU A 42 -6.55 -19.61 26.12
N ASP A 43 -7.29 -18.59 25.69
CA ASP A 43 -7.31 -17.26 26.30
C ASP A 43 -7.81 -17.31 27.75
N ALA A 44 -8.91 -18.04 28.01
CA ALA A 44 -9.43 -18.24 29.36
C ALA A 44 -8.44 -19.02 30.25
N TYR A 45 -7.79 -20.05 29.72
CA TYR A 45 -6.73 -20.79 30.42
C TYR A 45 -5.58 -19.86 30.81
N VAL A 46 -5.09 -19.04 29.87
CA VAL A 46 -3.99 -18.09 30.11
C VAL A 46 -4.35 -17.06 31.18
N VAL A 47 -5.55 -16.46 31.12
CA VAL A 47 -6.04 -15.50 32.12
C VAL A 47 -6.02 -16.11 33.51
N ARG A 48 -6.56 -17.33 33.67
CA ARG A 48 -6.58 -18.03 34.95
C ARG A 48 -5.18 -18.42 35.41
N ARG A 49 -4.32 -18.91 34.52
CA ARG A 49 -2.96 -19.37 34.84
C ARG A 49 -2.06 -18.22 35.31
N LEU A 50 -2.24 -17.03 34.75
CA LEU A 50 -1.50 -15.82 35.12
C LEU A 50 -2.14 -15.03 36.28
N GLY A 51 -3.30 -15.46 36.80
CA GLY A 51 -4.01 -14.74 37.86
C GLY A 51 -4.53 -13.36 37.45
N LEU A 52 -4.84 -13.19 36.16
CA LEU A 52 -5.36 -11.93 35.63
C LEU A 52 -6.86 -11.78 35.92
N SER A 53 -7.35 -10.54 35.94
CA SER A 53 -8.78 -10.28 36.06
C SER A 53 -9.52 -10.77 34.81
N PHE A 54 -10.51 -11.64 35.02
CA PHE A 54 -11.32 -12.18 33.94
C PHE A 54 -12.37 -11.18 33.44
N ARG A 55 -12.52 -11.10 32.11
CA ARG A 55 -13.62 -10.44 31.41
C ARG A 55 -13.91 -11.24 30.15
N ASP A 56 -15.18 -11.32 29.75
CA ASP A 56 -15.55 -11.93 28.49
C ASP A 56 -15.01 -11.12 27.30
N VAL A 57 -14.71 -11.80 26.20
CA VAL A 57 -14.22 -11.17 24.98
C VAL A 57 -15.36 -10.42 24.30
N ASP A 58 -15.14 -9.13 24.02
CA ASP A 58 -16.02 -8.36 23.14
C ASP A 58 -15.68 -8.70 21.68
N TRP A 59 -16.56 -9.46 21.04
CA TRP A 59 -16.39 -9.92 19.67
C TRP A 59 -16.87 -8.92 18.61
N SER A 60 -17.51 -7.82 18.99
CA SER A 60 -18.25 -6.94 18.06
C SER A 60 -17.41 -6.49 16.86
N ALA A 61 -16.19 -5.99 17.10
CA ALA A 61 -15.30 -5.51 16.04
C ALA A 61 -14.69 -6.64 15.19
N TRP A 62 -14.48 -7.82 15.78
CA TRP A 62 -13.87 -8.95 15.08
C TRP A 62 -14.91 -9.73 14.26
N ASP A 63 -16.15 -9.79 14.72
CA ASP A 63 -17.25 -10.42 14.00
C ASP A 63 -17.63 -9.59 12.75
N ASP A 64 -17.63 -8.25 12.84
CA ASP A 64 -17.78 -7.39 11.65
C ASP A 64 -16.62 -7.59 10.64
N LEU A 65 -15.39 -7.76 11.13
CA LEU A 65 -14.26 -8.09 10.27
C LEU A 65 -14.46 -9.43 9.56
N LEU A 66 -14.80 -10.49 10.31
CA LEU A 66 -15.01 -11.82 9.73
C LEU A 66 -16.15 -11.83 8.71
N GLU A 67 -17.21 -11.05 8.94
CA GLU A 67 -18.28 -10.88 7.96
C GLU A 67 -17.77 -10.27 6.66
N ARG A 68 -16.93 -9.23 6.73
CA ARG A 68 -16.31 -8.61 5.54
C ARG A 68 -15.33 -9.54 4.82
N VAL A 69 -14.65 -10.42 5.56
CA VAL A 69 -13.69 -11.39 5.02
C VAL A 69 -14.41 -12.50 4.26
N HIS A 70 -15.47 -13.07 4.85
CA HIS A 70 -16.14 -14.26 4.33
C HIS A 70 -17.32 -13.97 3.40
N HIS A 71 -17.95 -12.79 3.54
CA HIS A 71 -19.13 -12.39 2.76
C HIS A 71 -18.94 -11.03 2.05
N PRO A 72 -17.97 -10.91 1.11
CA PRO A 72 -17.82 -9.72 0.28
C PRO A 72 -18.96 -9.60 -0.74
N SER A 73 -19.44 -8.37 -0.98
CA SER A 73 -20.44 -8.05 -2.02
C SER A 73 -19.82 -7.90 -3.41
N ASP A 74 -18.58 -7.43 -3.46
CA ASP A 74 -17.89 -7.05 -4.69
C ASP A 74 -16.51 -7.69 -4.78
N ALA A 75 -15.87 -7.56 -5.93
CA ALA A 75 -14.49 -8.00 -6.14
C ALA A 75 -13.73 -6.99 -6.98
N VAL A 76 -12.44 -6.84 -6.67
CA VAL A 76 -11.51 -5.92 -7.34
C VAL A 76 -10.14 -6.58 -7.49
N THR A 77 -9.53 -6.43 -8.66
CA THR A 77 -8.22 -6.98 -8.99
C THR A 77 -7.16 -5.90 -8.88
N VAL A 78 -6.24 -6.06 -7.93
CA VAL A 78 -5.16 -5.09 -7.69
C VAL A 78 -3.81 -5.71 -8.03
N ALA A 79 -3.06 -5.07 -8.93
CA ALA A 79 -1.68 -5.44 -9.23
C ALA A 79 -0.72 -4.88 -8.17
N ILE A 80 0.17 -5.73 -7.64
CA ILE A 80 1.34 -5.31 -6.87
C ILE A 80 2.56 -5.47 -7.78
N VAL A 81 3.10 -4.34 -8.25
CA VAL A 81 4.22 -4.30 -9.21
C VAL A 81 5.54 -4.27 -8.45
N GLY A 82 6.01 -5.47 -8.07
CA GLY A 82 7.17 -5.68 -7.21
C GLY A 82 8.37 -6.24 -7.96
N LYS A 83 9.55 -6.18 -7.33
CA LYS A 83 10.75 -6.86 -7.86
C LYS A 83 10.81 -8.33 -7.46
N TYR A 84 10.45 -8.62 -6.21
CA TYR A 84 10.50 -9.97 -5.63
C TYR A 84 9.07 -10.46 -5.40
N VAL A 85 8.37 -10.77 -6.48
CA VAL A 85 6.97 -11.19 -6.39
C VAL A 85 6.78 -12.69 -6.15
N ASP A 86 7.84 -13.48 -6.34
CA ASP A 86 7.85 -14.92 -6.01
C ASP A 86 7.84 -15.19 -4.50
N LEU A 87 8.14 -14.16 -3.68
CA LEU A 87 8.04 -14.20 -2.24
C LEU A 87 7.02 -13.15 -1.76
N PRO A 88 5.72 -13.50 -1.67
CA PRO A 88 4.66 -12.58 -1.25
C PRO A 88 4.93 -11.87 0.08
N ASP A 89 5.67 -12.52 0.98
CA ASP A 89 6.05 -11.98 2.30
C ASP A 89 6.91 -10.71 2.22
N ALA A 90 7.65 -10.51 1.12
CA ALA A 90 8.39 -9.27 0.87
C ALA A 90 7.47 -8.03 0.86
N TYR A 91 6.18 -8.23 0.61
CA TYR A 91 5.16 -7.20 0.54
C TYR A 91 4.00 -7.46 1.51
N LEU A 92 4.20 -8.22 2.59
CA LEU A 92 3.14 -8.64 3.52
C LEU A 92 2.30 -7.46 4.04
N SER A 93 2.93 -6.40 4.53
CA SER A 93 2.17 -5.25 5.03
C SER A 93 1.38 -4.56 3.92
N VAL A 94 1.93 -4.48 2.71
CA VAL A 94 1.25 -3.88 1.54
C VAL A 94 0.04 -4.73 1.16
N SER A 95 0.20 -6.04 0.98
CA SER A 95 -0.88 -6.94 0.60
C SER A 95 -1.99 -6.99 1.64
N GLU A 96 -1.66 -6.95 2.93
CA GLU A 96 -2.63 -6.84 4.02
C GLU A 96 -3.33 -5.47 4.05
N ALA A 97 -2.62 -4.38 3.75
CA ALA A 97 -3.23 -3.05 3.71
C ALA A 97 -4.24 -2.91 2.55
N VAL A 98 -3.96 -3.51 1.39
CA VAL A 98 -4.93 -3.56 0.28
C VAL A 98 -6.13 -4.42 0.66
N ARG A 99 -5.93 -5.61 1.25
CA ARG A 99 -7.05 -6.45 1.73
C ARG A 99 -7.91 -5.75 2.78
N ALA A 100 -7.29 -5.09 3.75
CA ALA A 100 -7.98 -4.30 4.76
C ALA A 100 -8.84 -3.20 4.13
N ALA A 101 -8.33 -2.53 3.09
CA ALA A 101 -9.12 -1.57 2.33
C ALA A 101 -10.29 -2.21 1.57
N GLY A 102 -10.12 -3.42 1.04
CA GLY A 102 -11.23 -4.24 0.54
C GLY A 102 -12.32 -4.44 1.59
N PHE A 103 -11.95 -4.80 2.82
CA PHE A 103 -12.91 -4.98 3.90
C PHE A 103 -13.71 -3.70 4.19
N ALA A 104 -13.09 -2.53 4.11
CA ALA A 104 -13.78 -1.24 4.27
C ALA A 104 -14.96 -1.09 3.30
N HIS A 105 -14.78 -1.58 2.07
CA HIS A 105 -15.76 -1.53 0.98
C HIS A 105 -16.58 -2.81 0.81
N ARG A 106 -16.49 -3.78 1.73
CA ARG A 106 -17.08 -5.12 1.58
C ARG A 106 -16.68 -5.80 0.27
N ALA A 107 -15.48 -5.51 -0.23
CA ALA A 107 -14.98 -6.04 -1.49
C ALA A 107 -13.85 -7.06 -1.26
N ARG A 108 -13.88 -8.14 -2.04
CA ARG A 108 -12.79 -9.10 -2.13
C ARG A 108 -11.68 -8.56 -3.02
N VAL A 109 -10.51 -8.33 -2.45
CA VAL A 109 -9.31 -7.98 -3.22
C VAL A 109 -8.66 -9.25 -3.77
N GLN A 110 -8.55 -9.34 -5.09
CA GLN A 110 -7.75 -10.32 -5.79
C GLN A 110 -6.38 -9.69 -6.12
N LEU A 111 -5.34 -10.13 -5.42
CA LEU A 111 -3.99 -9.62 -5.66
C LEU A 111 -3.36 -10.32 -6.86
N ARG A 112 -2.93 -9.52 -7.83
CA ARG A 112 -2.09 -9.97 -8.94
C ARG A 112 -0.65 -9.56 -8.67
N TRP A 113 0.23 -10.54 -8.59
CA TRP A 113 1.65 -10.33 -8.38
C TRP A 113 2.32 -10.12 -9.74
N VAL A 114 2.86 -8.92 -9.98
CA VAL A 114 3.42 -8.55 -11.29
C VAL A 114 4.92 -8.25 -11.13
N PRO A 115 5.81 -9.03 -11.76
CA PRO A 115 7.23 -8.70 -11.78
C PRO A 115 7.46 -7.38 -12.51
N SER A 116 8.15 -6.44 -11.87
CA SER A 116 8.38 -5.10 -12.45
C SER A 116 9.03 -5.15 -13.82
N ASP A 117 9.96 -6.08 -14.04
CA ASP A 117 10.71 -6.18 -15.29
C ASP A 117 9.81 -6.48 -16.51
N GLU A 118 8.62 -7.07 -16.31
CA GLU A 118 7.64 -7.29 -17.39
C GLU A 118 7.00 -5.98 -17.87
N CYS A 119 7.03 -4.93 -17.07
CA CYS A 119 6.40 -3.64 -17.37
C CYS A 119 7.37 -2.62 -18.02
N VAL A 120 8.58 -3.02 -18.43
CA VAL A 120 9.58 -2.10 -19.00
C VAL A 120 9.14 -1.56 -20.37
N SER A 121 8.59 -2.42 -21.24
CA SER A 121 8.09 -1.99 -22.54
C SER A 121 6.59 -1.69 -22.47
N PRO A 122 6.07 -0.78 -23.33
CA PRO A 122 4.63 -0.51 -23.38
C PRO A 122 3.78 -1.77 -23.63
N THR A 123 4.23 -2.67 -24.51
CA THR A 123 3.55 -3.93 -24.79
C THR A 123 3.61 -4.91 -23.61
N GLY A 124 4.75 -4.96 -22.91
CA GLY A 124 4.90 -5.77 -21.71
C GLY A 124 4.00 -5.30 -20.58
N ALA A 125 3.98 -3.99 -20.31
CA ALA A 125 3.10 -3.39 -19.31
C ALA A 125 1.62 -3.63 -19.65
N ALA A 126 1.22 -3.45 -20.91
CA ALA A 126 -0.16 -3.72 -21.34
C ALA A 126 -0.56 -5.18 -21.14
N HIS A 127 0.33 -6.14 -21.41
CA HIS A 127 0.06 -7.56 -21.19
C HIS A 127 -0.02 -7.89 -19.69
N ALA A 128 0.95 -7.42 -18.90
CA ALA A 128 1.04 -7.73 -17.48
C ALA A 128 -0.10 -7.11 -16.64
N LEU A 129 -0.57 -5.92 -17.05
CA LEU A 129 -1.58 -5.13 -16.33
C LEU A 129 -2.97 -5.23 -16.97
N ALA A 130 -3.18 -6.05 -18.00
CA ALA A 130 -4.49 -6.23 -18.62
C ALA A 130 -5.55 -6.73 -17.62
N GLY A 131 -6.68 -6.02 -17.50
CA GLY A 131 -7.79 -6.41 -16.63
C GLY A 131 -7.46 -6.34 -15.14
N VAL A 132 -6.58 -5.41 -14.75
CA VAL A 132 -6.44 -5.00 -13.34
C VAL A 132 -7.20 -3.70 -13.13
N ASP A 133 -7.83 -3.57 -11.98
CA ASP A 133 -8.68 -2.44 -11.61
C ASP A 133 -7.91 -1.37 -10.82
N GLY A 134 -6.71 -1.72 -10.35
CA GLY A 134 -5.81 -0.80 -9.67
C GLY A 134 -4.38 -1.31 -9.62
N VAL A 135 -3.43 -0.39 -9.50
CA VAL A 135 -1.98 -0.68 -9.45
C VAL A 135 -1.38 -0.12 -8.16
N VAL A 136 -0.62 -0.94 -7.46
CA VAL A 136 0.23 -0.51 -6.35
C VAL A 136 1.69 -0.66 -6.77
N ILE A 137 2.45 0.44 -6.68
CA ILE A 137 3.90 0.41 -6.79
C ILE A 137 4.46 0.45 -5.36
N PRO A 138 4.83 -0.71 -4.77
CA PRO A 138 5.38 -0.75 -3.44
C PRO A 138 6.81 -0.20 -3.41
N GLY A 139 7.28 0.04 -2.18
CA GLY A 139 8.69 0.30 -1.91
C GLY A 139 9.61 -0.80 -2.46
N GLY A 140 10.88 -0.45 -2.66
CA GLY A 140 11.93 -1.39 -3.04
C GLY A 140 13.26 -0.90 -2.50
N PHE A 141 14.06 -1.82 -1.96
CA PHE A 141 15.43 -1.52 -1.57
C PHE A 141 16.38 -1.90 -2.70
N GLY A 142 17.23 -0.95 -3.09
CA GLY A 142 18.25 -1.14 -4.11
C GLY A 142 17.80 -0.78 -5.53
N VAL A 143 18.74 -0.87 -6.47
CA VAL A 143 18.68 -0.19 -7.77
C VAL A 143 17.97 -0.96 -8.90
N ARG A 144 17.35 -2.11 -8.61
CA ARG A 144 16.84 -3.02 -9.67
C ARG A 144 15.33 -2.89 -9.85
N GLY A 145 14.88 -2.96 -11.10
CA GLY A 145 13.44 -3.03 -11.46
C GLY A 145 12.73 -1.67 -11.51
N ILE A 146 13.48 -0.56 -11.52
CA ILE A 146 12.94 0.81 -11.51
C ILE A 146 12.22 1.15 -12.82
N GLU A 147 12.86 0.90 -13.97
CA GLU A 147 12.28 1.22 -15.28
C GLU A 147 10.94 0.50 -15.51
N GLY A 148 10.80 -0.71 -14.98
CA GLY A 148 9.54 -1.45 -15.00
C GLY A 148 8.44 -0.81 -14.16
N LYS A 149 8.77 -0.31 -12.96
CA LYS A 149 7.84 0.45 -12.12
C LYS A 149 7.43 1.77 -12.78
N ILE A 150 8.36 2.47 -13.42
CA ILE A 150 8.08 3.68 -14.20
C ILE A 150 7.14 3.35 -15.38
N GLY A 151 7.39 2.26 -16.10
CA GLY A 151 6.53 1.79 -17.19
C GLY A 151 5.13 1.40 -16.72
N ALA A 152 4.99 0.76 -15.56
CA ALA A 152 3.70 0.48 -14.94
C ALA A 152 2.95 1.76 -14.54
N ALA A 153 3.65 2.76 -13.98
CA ALA A 153 3.06 4.06 -13.65
C ALA A 153 2.55 4.77 -14.90
N ARG A 154 3.33 4.73 -15.99
CA ARG A 154 2.94 5.29 -17.28
C ARG A 154 1.71 4.61 -17.84
N TYR A 155 1.70 3.27 -17.84
CA TYR A 155 0.54 2.50 -18.31
C TYR A 155 -0.71 2.88 -17.53
N ALA A 156 -0.64 2.88 -16.19
CA ALA A 156 -1.76 3.25 -15.34
C ALA A 156 -2.27 4.67 -15.66
N ARG A 157 -1.36 5.65 -15.75
CA ARG A 157 -1.71 7.03 -16.10
C ARG A 157 -2.40 7.15 -17.45
N GLU A 158 -1.86 6.50 -18.48
CA GLU A 158 -2.38 6.60 -19.85
C GLU A 158 -3.73 5.88 -20.04
N HIS A 159 -4.04 4.88 -19.20
CA HIS A 159 -5.28 4.10 -19.26
C HIS A 159 -6.29 4.48 -18.17
N GLY A 160 -5.97 5.45 -17.31
CA GLY A 160 -6.84 5.88 -16.22
C GLY A 160 -6.99 4.87 -15.07
N VAL A 161 -6.10 3.86 -15.00
CA VAL A 161 -6.16 2.82 -13.96
C VAL A 161 -5.68 3.43 -12.63
N PRO A 162 -6.51 3.43 -11.57
CA PRO A 162 -6.13 3.91 -10.24
C PRO A 162 -4.76 3.38 -9.79
N ILE A 163 -3.90 4.27 -9.29
CA ILE A 163 -2.53 3.92 -8.90
C ILE A 163 -2.12 4.55 -7.57
N LEU A 164 -1.47 3.73 -6.72
CA LEU A 164 -0.90 4.11 -5.44
C LEU A 164 0.61 3.79 -5.38
N GLY A 165 1.44 4.82 -5.22
CA GLY A 165 2.89 4.70 -5.04
C GLY A 165 3.33 4.82 -3.58
N LEU A 166 4.18 3.92 -3.10
CA LEU A 166 4.69 3.90 -1.71
C LEU A 166 6.21 4.03 -1.69
N CYS A 167 6.74 5.05 -1.00
CA CYS A 167 8.17 5.32 -0.87
C CYS A 167 8.85 5.40 -2.26
N LEU A 168 9.56 4.35 -2.68
CA LEU A 168 10.07 4.20 -4.05
C LEU A 168 8.98 4.40 -5.11
N GLY A 169 7.73 4.02 -4.83
CA GLY A 169 6.60 4.27 -5.73
C GLY A 169 6.38 5.76 -6.02
N LEU A 170 6.51 6.64 -5.01
CA LEU A 170 6.46 8.10 -5.24
C LEU A 170 7.61 8.56 -6.12
N GLN A 171 8.81 8.04 -5.88
CA GLN A 171 9.98 8.38 -6.68
C GLN A 171 9.78 7.96 -8.15
N CYS A 172 9.36 6.72 -8.40
CA CYS A 172 9.07 6.22 -9.75
C CYS A 172 7.97 7.03 -10.44
N MET A 173 6.87 7.34 -9.75
CA MET A 173 5.77 8.14 -10.32
C MET A 173 6.18 9.58 -10.59
N THR A 174 7.04 10.17 -9.76
CA THR A 174 7.62 11.51 -10.01
C THR A 174 8.54 11.49 -11.23
N ILE A 175 9.37 10.45 -11.39
CA ILE A 175 10.24 10.27 -12.55
C ILE A 175 9.40 10.06 -13.83
N GLU A 176 8.32 9.27 -13.76
CA GLU A 176 7.39 9.08 -14.88
C GLU A 176 6.83 10.41 -15.38
N VAL A 177 6.30 11.23 -14.47
CA VAL A 177 5.75 12.55 -14.80
C VAL A 177 6.85 13.48 -15.35
N ALA A 178 8.04 13.47 -14.77
CA ALA A 178 9.16 14.26 -15.26
C ALA A 178 9.50 13.91 -16.72
N ARG A 179 9.61 12.61 -17.05
CA ARG A 179 9.98 12.15 -18.38
C ARG A 179 8.86 12.38 -19.40
N HIS A 180 7.62 12.09 -19.03
CA HIS A 180 6.53 11.95 -20.01
C HIS A 180 5.55 13.13 -20.06
N LEU A 181 5.44 13.92 -19.00
CA LEU A 181 4.61 15.14 -19.01
C LEU A 181 5.45 16.42 -19.00
N ALA A 182 6.57 16.45 -18.27
CA ALA A 182 7.43 17.63 -18.18
C ALA A 182 8.50 17.70 -19.30
N GLY A 183 8.63 16.66 -20.13
CA GLY A 183 9.61 16.60 -21.22
C GLY A 183 11.06 16.54 -20.77
N LEU A 184 11.32 16.18 -19.50
CA LEU A 184 12.66 16.04 -18.93
C LEU A 184 13.22 14.66 -19.28
N GLU A 185 13.61 14.48 -20.54
CA GLU A 185 14.25 13.25 -21.01
C GLU A 185 15.54 12.96 -20.21
N GLY A 186 15.72 11.73 -19.75
CA GLY A 186 16.82 11.37 -18.86
C GLY A 186 16.61 11.77 -17.39
N ALA A 187 15.39 12.13 -16.98
CA ALA A 187 15.07 12.32 -15.57
C ALA A 187 15.19 11.01 -14.77
N ASN A 188 15.84 11.06 -13.60
CA ASN A 188 16.01 9.88 -12.76
C ASN A 188 16.29 10.25 -11.30
N SER A 189 16.49 9.21 -10.46
CA SER A 189 17.08 9.35 -9.13
C SER A 189 18.59 9.21 -9.18
N ARG A 190 19.30 10.05 -8.42
CA ARG A 190 20.75 9.85 -8.18
C ARG A 190 21.07 8.53 -7.49
N GLU A 191 20.08 7.89 -6.87
CA GLU A 191 20.24 6.53 -6.33
C GLU A 191 20.48 5.48 -7.42
N PHE A 192 19.86 5.66 -8.58
CA PHE A 192 19.81 4.66 -9.65
C PHE A 192 20.69 5.04 -10.84
N ASP A 193 20.89 6.34 -11.05
CA ASP A 193 21.71 6.90 -12.11
C ASP A 193 22.39 8.17 -11.60
N GLU A 194 23.65 8.05 -11.17
CA GLU A 194 24.47 9.17 -10.71
C GLU A 194 24.71 10.21 -11.82
N GLY A 195 24.63 9.80 -13.09
CA GLY A 195 24.84 10.63 -14.28
C GLY A 195 23.55 11.21 -14.87
N ALA A 196 22.41 11.06 -14.18
CA ALA A 196 21.12 11.50 -14.68
C ALA A 196 21.13 12.97 -15.09
N ALA A 197 20.72 13.26 -16.33
CA ALA A 197 20.65 14.62 -16.87
C ALA A 197 19.71 15.51 -16.03
N HIS A 198 18.66 14.92 -15.47
CA HIS A 198 17.71 15.59 -14.59
C HIS A 198 17.49 14.77 -13.30
N PRO A 199 18.27 15.02 -12.24
CA PRO A 199 18.13 14.30 -10.96
C PRO A 199 16.92 14.83 -10.17
N VAL A 200 15.72 14.45 -10.59
CA VAL A 200 14.45 14.86 -9.95
C VAL A 200 14.25 14.22 -8.58
N ILE A 201 14.98 13.14 -8.28
CA ILE A 201 15.11 12.55 -6.96
C ILE A 201 16.59 12.58 -6.53
N ALA A 202 16.89 13.13 -5.36
CA ALA A 202 18.27 13.33 -4.88
C ALA A 202 18.32 13.37 -3.34
N THR A 203 19.48 13.14 -2.73
CA THR A 203 19.60 13.32 -1.27
C THR A 203 19.59 14.81 -0.90
N MET A 204 19.27 15.14 0.36
CA MET A 204 19.34 16.52 0.84
C MET A 204 20.76 17.11 0.80
N ALA A 205 21.79 16.26 0.93
CA ALA A 205 23.19 16.66 0.79
C ALA A 205 23.48 17.06 -0.66
N ASP A 206 23.06 16.24 -1.64
CA ASP A 206 23.20 16.57 -3.07
C ASP A 206 22.49 17.88 -3.43
N GLN A 207 21.33 18.14 -2.80
CA GLN A 207 20.59 19.40 -2.98
C GLN A 207 21.36 20.61 -2.41
N ALA A 208 22.11 20.43 -1.32
CA ALA A 208 22.95 21.48 -0.73
C ALA A 208 24.28 21.65 -1.46
N ASP A 209 24.86 20.59 -2.03
CA ASP A 209 26.11 20.63 -2.79
C ASP A 209 25.99 21.36 -4.13
N ILE A 210 24.81 21.32 -4.75
CA ILE A 210 24.46 22.20 -5.87
C ILE A 210 24.57 23.69 -5.47
N VAL A 211 24.41 24.01 -4.18
CA VAL A 211 24.48 25.38 -3.65
C VAL A 211 25.85 25.70 -3.01
N ALA A 212 26.60 24.72 -2.48
CA ALA A 212 27.76 24.97 -1.61
C ALA A 212 29.08 24.26 -2.01
N GLY A 213 29.07 23.34 -3.00
CA GLY A 213 30.28 22.78 -3.60
C GLY A 213 31.21 21.94 -2.69
N ARG A 214 30.70 21.28 -1.64
CA ARG A 214 31.51 20.41 -0.74
C ARG A 214 30.66 19.29 -0.12
N GLY A 215 30.63 18.12 -0.75
CA GLY A 215 29.75 17.02 -0.34
C GLY A 215 30.43 15.88 0.44
N ASP A 216 29.88 15.59 1.61
CA ASP A 216 30.11 14.36 2.38
C ASP A 216 29.07 13.30 1.98
N LEU A 217 29.51 12.06 1.76
CA LEU A 217 28.71 10.99 1.15
C LEU A 217 27.70 10.40 2.17
N GLY A 218 26.52 11.00 2.28
CA GLY A 218 25.37 10.36 2.91
C GLY A 218 24.31 11.30 3.46
N GLY A 219 23.23 11.53 2.71
CA GLY A 219 22.03 12.19 3.23
C GLY A 219 21.45 11.51 4.49
N THR A 220 20.72 12.28 5.31
CA THR A 220 20.09 11.79 6.54
C THR A 220 19.01 10.74 6.23
N MET A 221 19.16 9.53 6.76
CA MET A 221 18.14 8.49 6.65
C MET A 221 16.93 8.87 7.51
N ARG A 222 15.74 8.96 6.92
CA ARG A 222 14.47 9.15 7.62
C ARG A 222 13.88 7.80 8.02
N LEU A 223 13.84 7.55 9.33
CA LEU A 223 13.29 6.34 9.94
C LEU A 223 12.20 6.68 10.96
N GLY A 224 11.07 6.00 10.88
CA GLY A 224 9.98 6.18 11.84
C GLY A 224 8.98 7.25 11.43
N ALA A 225 8.21 7.77 12.39
CA ALA A 225 7.08 8.64 12.13
C ALA A 225 7.52 10.10 11.88
N TYR A 226 7.08 10.70 10.77
CA TYR A 226 7.27 12.12 10.45
C TYR A 226 5.92 12.78 10.17
N PRO A 227 5.72 14.06 10.53
CA PRO A 227 4.51 14.81 10.21
C PRO A 227 4.49 15.29 8.76
N ALA A 228 3.29 15.45 8.21
CA ALA A 228 3.06 16.08 6.91
C ALA A 228 1.81 16.98 6.97
N THR A 229 1.88 18.13 6.31
CA THR A 229 0.77 19.06 6.08
C THR A 229 0.22 18.84 4.68
N LEU A 230 -1.09 18.61 4.59
CA LEU A 230 -1.80 18.29 3.35
C LEU A 230 -2.50 19.53 2.78
N VAL A 231 -2.50 19.65 1.45
CA VAL A 231 -3.15 20.75 0.73
C VAL A 231 -4.65 20.49 0.68
N ALA A 232 -5.48 21.44 1.11
CA ALA A 232 -6.93 21.33 1.07
C ALA A 232 -7.46 21.08 -0.36
N GLY A 233 -8.50 20.24 -0.49
CA GLY A 233 -9.07 19.85 -1.78
C GLY A 233 -8.16 18.96 -2.63
N SER A 234 -7.10 18.39 -2.04
CA SER A 234 -6.33 17.31 -2.65
C SER A 234 -7.00 15.96 -2.43
N ILE A 235 -6.73 14.99 -3.30
CA ILE A 235 -7.20 13.60 -3.14
C ILE A 235 -6.71 13.04 -1.81
N VAL A 236 -5.44 13.32 -1.46
CA VAL A 236 -4.84 12.87 -0.20
C VAL A 236 -5.53 13.50 1.02
N ALA A 237 -5.80 14.82 1.01
CA ALA A 237 -6.51 15.46 2.13
C ALA A 237 -7.94 14.92 2.29
N ASP A 238 -8.64 14.69 1.19
CA ASP A 238 -10.00 14.11 1.20
C ASP A 238 -9.97 12.68 1.73
N ALA A 239 -8.97 11.88 1.33
CA ALA A 239 -8.80 10.51 1.80
C ALA A 239 -8.54 10.45 3.32
N TYR A 240 -7.67 11.31 3.84
CA TYR A 240 -7.35 11.34 5.28
C TYR A 240 -8.44 12.01 6.13
N GLY A 241 -9.20 12.95 5.57
CA GLY A 241 -10.22 13.72 6.30
C GLY A 241 -9.65 14.73 7.31
N GLN A 242 -8.34 15.01 7.26
CA GLN A 242 -7.66 15.93 8.17
C GLN A 242 -6.46 16.60 7.49
N PRO A 243 -6.10 17.85 7.85
CA PRO A 243 -5.04 18.61 7.18
C PRO A 243 -3.62 18.23 7.61
N GLU A 244 -3.46 17.59 8.77
CA GLU A 244 -2.16 17.18 9.30
C GLU A 244 -2.15 15.68 9.57
N VAL A 245 -1.12 15.00 9.10
CA VAL A 245 -0.97 13.55 9.24
C VAL A 245 0.44 13.20 9.68
N SER A 246 0.66 11.97 10.11
CA SER A 246 2.01 11.46 10.35
C SER A 246 2.15 10.06 9.82
N GLU A 247 3.19 9.80 9.02
CA GLU A 247 3.44 8.51 8.41
C GLU A 247 4.85 8.00 8.68
N ARG A 248 5.06 6.68 8.53
CA ARG A 248 6.34 6.04 8.80
C ARG A 248 7.24 6.05 7.57
N HIS A 249 8.49 6.48 7.73
CA HIS A 249 9.48 6.55 6.66
C HIS A 249 10.58 5.52 6.83
N ARG A 250 11.19 5.15 5.69
CA ARG A 250 12.42 4.38 5.61
C ARG A 250 13.14 4.66 4.29
N HIS A 251 13.64 5.88 4.12
CA HIS A 251 14.34 6.30 2.92
C HIS A 251 15.35 7.43 3.18
N ARG A 252 16.16 7.74 2.18
CA ARG A 252 17.17 8.83 2.21
C ARG A 252 16.99 9.84 1.07
N TYR A 253 16.39 9.41 -0.03
CA TYR A 253 16.27 10.19 -1.25
C TYR A 253 14.94 10.93 -1.28
N GLU A 254 15.02 12.21 -1.63
CA GLU A 254 13.91 13.15 -1.61
C GLU A 254 13.62 13.68 -3.01
N VAL A 255 12.41 14.19 -3.22
CA VAL A 255 12.13 14.99 -4.42
C VAL A 255 13.04 16.21 -4.41
N ASN A 256 13.76 16.41 -5.52
CA ASN A 256 14.67 17.53 -5.66
C ASN A 256 13.87 18.83 -5.84
N ASN A 257 13.99 19.73 -4.87
CA ASN A 257 13.21 20.96 -4.83
C ASN A 257 13.42 21.87 -6.05
N ALA A 258 14.58 21.78 -6.71
CA ALA A 258 14.88 22.53 -7.94
C ALA A 258 13.94 22.19 -9.11
N TYR A 259 13.28 21.03 -9.09
CA TYR A 259 12.38 20.57 -10.15
C TYR A 259 10.90 20.75 -9.83
N ARG A 260 10.53 21.24 -8.64
CA ARG A 260 9.12 21.40 -8.24
C ARG A 260 8.32 22.23 -9.23
N ASP A 261 8.87 23.34 -9.71
CA ASP A 261 8.19 24.22 -10.65
C ASP A 261 7.95 23.54 -12.01
N ALA A 262 8.91 22.74 -12.48
CA ALA A 262 8.76 21.99 -13.73
C ALA A 262 7.70 20.88 -13.59
N LEU A 263 7.74 20.14 -12.48
CA LEU A 263 6.79 19.07 -12.18
C LEU A 263 5.36 19.59 -12.01
N THR A 264 5.19 20.69 -11.28
CA THR A 264 3.87 21.32 -11.05
C THR A 264 3.29 21.92 -12.33
N LYS A 265 4.12 22.56 -13.18
CA LYS A 265 3.69 23.01 -14.52
C LYS A 265 3.25 21.87 -15.43
N ALA A 266 3.83 20.68 -15.26
CA ALA A 266 3.45 19.48 -15.99
C ALA A 266 2.18 18.80 -15.44
N GLY A 267 1.60 19.32 -14.35
CA GLY A 267 0.37 18.81 -13.75
C GLY A 267 0.55 17.98 -12.47
N LEU A 268 1.79 17.77 -11.99
CA LEU A 268 2.01 17.11 -10.70
C LEU A 268 1.67 18.03 -9.55
N ARG A 269 0.64 17.71 -8.79
CA ARG A 269 0.30 18.42 -7.57
C ARG A 269 1.12 17.87 -6.40
N ILE A 270 1.88 18.74 -5.74
CA ILE A 270 2.53 18.43 -4.45
C ILE A 270 1.45 18.60 -3.37
N SER A 271 0.73 17.52 -3.08
CA SER A 271 -0.44 17.55 -2.20
C SER A 271 -0.11 17.43 -0.72
N GLY A 272 1.14 17.14 -0.36
CA GLY A 272 1.57 17.17 1.03
C GLY A 272 3.06 17.35 1.19
N THR A 273 3.46 18.10 2.21
CA THR A 273 4.86 18.43 2.51
C THR A 273 5.17 18.28 4.00
N SER A 274 6.45 18.25 4.36
CA SER A 274 6.86 18.44 5.75
C SER A 274 6.35 19.79 6.28
N PRO A 275 6.21 19.98 7.61
CA PRO A 275 5.63 21.22 8.17
C PRO A 275 6.39 22.51 7.77
N ASP A 276 7.67 22.40 7.43
CA ASP A 276 8.50 23.51 6.94
C ASP A 276 8.39 23.71 5.39
N GLY A 277 7.59 22.90 4.72
CA GLY A 277 7.37 22.91 3.27
C GLY A 277 8.50 22.32 2.43
N ARG A 278 9.61 21.89 3.05
CA ARG A 278 10.87 21.58 2.34
C ARG A 278 10.92 20.19 1.74
N LEU A 279 10.26 19.20 2.33
CA LEU A 279 10.22 17.83 1.84
C LEU A 279 8.87 17.55 1.23
N VAL A 280 8.86 16.89 0.07
CA VAL A 280 7.63 16.42 -0.57
C VAL A 280 7.25 15.08 0.04
N GLU A 281 6.08 15.02 0.66
CA GLU A 281 5.61 13.80 1.34
C GLU A 281 4.53 13.08 0.55
N PHE A 282 3.73 13.84 -0.21
CA PHE A 282 2.66 13.34 -1.06
C PHE A 282 2.62 14.08 -2.38
N VAL A 283 2.38 13.33 -3.45
CA VAL A 283 2.12 13.88 -4.78
C VAL A 283 0.90 13.20 -5.38
N GLU A 284 0.20 13.93 -6.25
CA GLU A 284 -0.93 13.41 -7.00
C GLU A 284 -1.07 14.12 -8.36
N LEU A 285 -1.85 13.53 -9.26
CA LEU A 285 -2.40 14.28 -10.39
C LEU A 285 -3.82 14.73 -10.02
N ASP A 286 -4.22 15.90 -10.53
CA ASP A 286 -5.60 16.36 -10.34
C ASP A 286 -6.58 15.37 -10.97
N ARG A 287 -7.79 15.29 -10.39
CA ARG A 287 -8.83 14.33 -10.78
C ARG A 287 -9.25 14.44 -12.25
N GLU A 288 -9.10 15.62 -12.84
CA GLU A 288 -9.36 15.86 -14.25
C GLU A 288 -8.35 15.18 -15.18
N LEU A 289 -7.12 14.99 -14.71
CA LEU A 289 -6.07 14.29 -15.44
C LEU A 289 -6.09 12.79 -15.19
N HIS A 290 -6.38 12.37 -13.95
CA HIS A 290 -6.43 10.96 -13.59
C HIS A 290 -7.32 10.73 -12.36
N PRO A 291 -8.22 9.72 -12.37
CA PRO A 291 -9.20 9.54 -11.30
C PRO A 291 -8.57 9.30 -9.92
N PHE A 292 -7.45 8.58 -9.88
CA PHE A 292 -6.66 8.37 -8.67
C PHE A 292 -5.20 8.08 -9.03
N PHE A 293 -4.36 9.12 -9.10
CA PHE A 293 -2.90 8.98 -9.21
C PHE A 293 -2.30 9.58 -7.96
N VAL A 294 -1.97 8.76 -6.97
CA VAL A 294 -1.50 9.23 -5.66
C VAL A 294 -0.23 8.50 -5.28
N ALA A 295 0.74 9.22 -4.73
CA ALA A 295 1.92 8.60 -4.17
C ALA A 295 2.37 9.29 -2.88
N THR A 296 3.06 8.52 -2.03
CA THR A 296 3.64 9.01 -0.78
C THR A 296 5.08 8.56 -0.61
N GLN A 297 5.91 9.38 0.02
CA GLN A 297 7.27 9.01 0.42
C GLN A 297 7.27 8.02 1.60
N ALA A 298 6.13 7.83 2.24
CA ALA A 298 6.02 7.04 3.45
C ALA A 298 5.54 5.60 3.19
N HIS A 299 5.37 4.87 4.29
CA HIS A 299 4.87 3.50 4.36
C HIS A 299 3.55 3.41 5.14
N PRO A 300 2.43 3.91 4.58
CA PRO A 300 1.12 3.88 5.22
C PRO A 300 0.63 2.46 5.53
N GLU A 301 1.12 1.46 4.81
CA GLU A 301 0.79 0.04 5.02
C GLU A 301 1.12 -0.42 6.45
N LEU A 302 2.15 0.15 7.06
CA LEU A 302 2.60 -0.21 8.42
C LEU A 302 1.61 0.24 9.50
N LYS A 303 0.74 1.21 9.18
CA LYS A 303 -0.30 1.74 10.06
C LYS A 303 -1.70 1.15 9.77
N SER A 304 -1.85 0.41 8.68
CA SER A 304 -3.09 -0.29 8.34
C SER A 304 -3.35 -1.44 9.31
N ARG A 305 -4.62 -1.67 9.64
CA ARG A 305 -5.09 -2.82 10.42
C ARG A 305 -6.35 -3.38 9.76
N PRO A 306 -6.64 -4.68 9.85
CA PRO A 306 -7.84 -5.25 9.25
C PRO A 306 -9.13 -4.62 9.79
N THR A 307 -9.16 -4.23 11.07
CA THR A 307 -10.30 -3.53 11.70
C THR A 307 -10.22 -2.01 11.60
N ARG A 308 -9.10 -1.45 11.12
CA ARG A 308 -8.91 -0.01 10.91
C ARG A 308 -8.05 0.20 9.65
N PRO A 309 -8.67 0.04 8.46
CA PRO A 309 -7.97 0.17 7.19
C PRO A 309 -7.34 1.56 7.05
N HIS A 310 -6.17 1.63 6.43
CA HIS A 310 -5.50 2.90 6.23
C HIS A 310 -6.25 3.77 5.21
N PRO A 311 -6.48 5.07 5.46
CA PRO A 311 -7.32 5.91 4.61
C PRO A 311 -6.89 5.98 3.14
N LEU A 312 -5.58 6.08 2.86
CA LEU A 312 -5.08 6.04 1.48
C LEU A 312 -5.39 4.74 0.74
N PHE A 313 -5.28 3.60 1.42
CA PHE A 313 -5.60 2.31 0.79
C PHE A 313 -7.11 2.19 0.59
N ALA A 314 -7.92 2.66 1.55
CA ALA A 314 -9.37 2.69 1.40
C ALA A 314 -9.79 3.58 0.21
N ALA A 315 -9.22 4.77 0.07
CA ALA A 315 -9.49 5.65 -1.07
C ALA A 315 -9.05 5.03 -2.39
N PHE A 316 -7.86 4.41 -2.43
CA PHE A 316 -7.35 3.70 -3.60
C PHE A 316 -8.26 2.53 -4.02
N VAL A 317 -8.67 1.67 -3.10
CA VAL A 317 -9.57 0.55 -3.41
C VAL A 317 -10.95 1.03 -3.84
N GLY A 318 -11.45 2.12 -3.24
CA GLY A 318 -12.69 2.76 -3.68
C GLY A 318 -12.60 3.26 -5.13
N ALA A 319 -11.48 3.89 -5.50
CA ALA A 319 -11.23 4.30 -6.88
C ALA A 319 -11.11 3.10 -7.84
N ALA A 320 -10.45 2.02 -7.41
CA ALA A 320 -10.33 0.78 -8.19
C ALA A 320 -11.68 0.10 -8.43
N LEU A 321 -12.58 0.09 -7.43
CA LEU A 321 -13.94 -0.40 -7.60
C LEU A 321 -14.73 0.47 -8.60
N ALA A 322 -14.63 1.79 -8.49
CA ALA A 322 -15.28 2.70 -9.43
C ALA A 322 -14.76 2.52 -10.88
N TYR A 323 -13.46 2.25 -11.05
CA TYR A 323 -12.87 1.90 -12.33
C TYR A 323 -13.43 0.57 -12.86
N ALA A 324 -13.46 -0.48 -12.02
CA ALA A 324 -14.01 -1.79 -12.38
C ALA A 324 -15.49 -1.73 -12.79
N ASP A 325 -16.29 -0.88 -12.13
CA ASP A 325 -17.70 -0.71 -12.44
C ASP A 325 -17.93 0.09 -13.73
N ALA A 326 -17.04 1.03 -14.08
CA ALA A 326 -17.12 1.75 -15.35
C ALA A 326 -16.93 0.83 -16.56
N ASP A 327 -16.15 -0.24 -16.41
CA ASP A 327 -15.95 -1.27 -17.44
C ASP A 327 -17.13 -2.26 -17.54
N ARG A 328 -18.01 -2.32 -16.52
CA ARG A 328 -19.22 -3.15 -16.55
C ARG A 328 -20.33 -2.40 -17.27
N LEU A 329 -20.77 -2.90 -18.43
CA LEU A 329 -21.95 -2.36 -19.13
C LEU A 329 -23.15 -2.32 -18.17
N PRO A 330 -23.93 -1.22 -18.12
CA PRO A 330 -25.13 -1.18 -17.31
C PRO A 330 -26.11 -2.25 -17.81
N VAL A 331 -26.40 -3.23 -16.95
CA VAL A 331 -27.47 -4.19 -17.21
C VAL A 331 -28.78 -3.46 -16.91
N GLU A 332 -29.51 -3.05 -17.94
CA GLU A 332 -30.90 -2.65 -17.78
C GLU A 332 -31.70 -3.86 -17.28
N LEU A 333 -31.96 -3.91 -15.97
CA LEU A 333 -32.95 -4.81 -15.41
C LEU A 333 -34.31 -4.31 -15.89
N THR A 334 -34.77 -4.86 -17.01
CA THR A 334 -36.18 -4.73 -17.40
C THR A 334 -37.01 -5.33 -16.29
N GLU A 335 -37.75 -4.48 -15.57
CA GLU A 335 -38.75 -4.91 -14.60
C GLU A 335 -39.74 -5.82 -15.33
N VAL A 336 -39.64 -7.13 -15.09
CA VAL A 336 -40.69 -8.06 -15.46
C VAL A 336 -41.86 -7.77 -14.53
N SER A 337 -42.77 -6.90 -14.99
CA SER A 337 -44.05 -6.64 -14.34
C SER A 337 -44.73 -7.98 -14.04
N ARG A 338 -45.15 -8.13 -12.78
CA ARG A 338 -46.04 -9.20 -12.32
C ARG A 338 -47.40 -9.13 -13.03
#